data_AF-A0A1V4W706-F1
#
_entry.id   AF-A0A1V4W706-F1
#
_cell.length_a   1.000
_cell.length_b   1.000
_cell.length_c   1.000
_cell.angle_alpha   90.00
_cell.angle_beta   90.00
_cell.angle_gamma   90.00
#
_symmetry.space_group_name_H-M   'P 1'
#
loop_
_entity.id
_entity.type
_entity.pdbx_description
1 polymer ?
#
loop_
_entity_poly.entity_id
_entity_poly.type
_entity_poly.pdbx_seq_one_letter_code
_entity_poly.pdbx_strand_id
1 'polypeptide(L)'
;MMYINLFLAAILAGICAWSDAKTMKIPNQYTYPFAVIGLILCLTNGQYDKLFNALTVFVVYLLLMSFSMGGGDLKLATALALFLGAEPVLYGTLIASVVMCLYGITKTFYATGQISAVVGVLMGRVPAGAVPFGALMGPASVLCAGLLFFRS
;
A
#
# COMPACT_ATOMS: atom_id res chain seq x y z
N MET A 1 14.10 -3.69 -18.50
CA MET A 1 13.20 -2.64 -17.95
C MET A 1 12.44 -3.03 -16.71
N MET A 2 12.07 -4.30 -16.53
CA MET A 2 11.31 -4.72 -15.35
C MET A 2 12.09 -4.57 -14.02
N TYR A 3 13.39 -4.87 -14.00
CA TYR A 3 14.27 -4.59 -12.85
C TYR A 3 14.35 -3.10 -12.50
N ILE A 4 14.29 -2.22 -13.50
CA ILE A 4 14.27 -0.76 -13.29
C ILE A 4 12.96 -0.36 -12.61
N ASN A 5 11.82 -0.90 -13.05
CA ASN A 5 10.53 -0.64 -12.42
C ASN A 5 10.47 -1.15 -10.99
N LEU A 6 11.02 -2.35 -10.72
CA LEU A 6 11.06 -2.92 -9.37
C LEU A 6 11.98 -2.11 -8.46
N PHE A 7 13.14 -1.68 -8.96
CA PHE A 7 14.06 -0.81 -8.23
C PHE A 7 13.44 0.56 -7.90
N LEU A 8 12.79 1.21 -8.88
CA LEU A 8 12.07 2.47 -8.66
C LEU A 8 10.91 2.32 -7.67
N ALA A 9 10.15 1.24 -7.78
CA ALA A 9 9.08 0.92 -6.84
C ALA A 9 9.62 0.68 -5.42
N ALA A 10 10.77 0.00 -5.28
CA ALA A 10 11.44 -0.22 -4.00
C ALA A 10 11.90 1.09 -3.36
N ILE A 11 12.45 2.03 -4.14
CA ILE A 11 12.82 3.36 -3.65
C ILE A 11 11.58 4.12 -3.17
N LEU A 12 10.51 4.17 -3.97
CA LEU A 12 9.28 4.86 -3.58
C LEU A 12 8.68 4.25 -2.31
N ALA A 13 8.59 2.92 -2.26
CA ALA A 13 8.09 2.20 -1.10
C ALA A 13 8.94 2.47 0.15
N GLY A 14 10.26 2.50 0.03
CA GLY A 14 11.17 2.81 1.14
C GLY A 14 11.01 4.23 1.67
N ILE A 15 10.96 5.23 0.78
CA ILE A 15 10.76 6.64 1.16
C ILE A 15 9.40 6.82 1.84
N CYS A 16 8.34 6.26 1.24
CA CYS A 16 7.00 6.37 1.79
C CYS A 16 6.86 5.60 3.11
N ALA A 17 7.51 4.43 3.24
CA ALA A 17 7.47 3.68 4.48
C ALA A 17 8.20 4.37 5.62
N TRP A 18 9.35 4.97 5.34
CA TRP A 18 10.07 5.76 6.33
C TRP A 18 9.27 7.00 6.76
N SER A 19 8.66 7.71 5.80
CA SER A 19 7.84 8.89 6.09
C SER A 19 6.57 8.53 6.86
N ASP A 20 5.90 7.44 6.48
CA ASP A 20 4.66 6.99 7.12
C ASP A 20 4.91 6.48 8.54
N ALA A 21 6.00 5.74 8.77
CA ALA A 21 6.40 5.32 10.11
C ALA A 21 6.72 6.49 11.05
N LYS A 22 7.26 7.60 10.53
CA LYS A 22 7.69 8.75 11.34
C LYS A 22 6.60 9.82 11.51
N THR A 23 5.80 10.06 10.48
CA THR A 23 4.88 11.20 10.42
C THR A 23 3.43 10.83 10.11
N MET A 24 3.15 9.54 9.83
CA MET A 24 1.85 9.04 9.36
C MET A 24 1.28 9.85 8.17
N LYS A 25 2.17 10.40 7.36
CA LYS A 25 1.84 11.21 6.18
C LYS A 25 2.71 10.75 5.02
N ILE A 26 2.04 10.45 3.92
CA ILE A 26 2.69 10.12 2.66
C ILE A 26 2.97 11.44 1.90
N PRO A 27 4.24 11.75 1.61
CA PRO A 27 4.64 13.03 1.06
C PRO A 27 4.29 13.13 -0.43
N ASN A 28 3.34 14.00 -0.75
CA ASN A 28 2.93 14.32 -2.13
C ASN A 28 4.11 14.68 -3.04
N GLN A 29 5.16 15.31 -2.48
CA GLN A 29 6.35 15.75 -3.20
C GLN A 29 7.11 14.60 -3.87
N TYR A 30 7.03 13.38 -3.35
CA TYR A 30 7.70 12.22 -3.95
C TYR A 30 6.72 11.31 -4.69
N THR A 31 5.49 11.18 -4.19
CA THR A 31 4.49 10.28 -4.80
C THR A 31 4.05 10.76 -6.18
N TYR A 32 3.82 12.07 -6.38
CA TYR A 32 3.38 12.58 -7.68
C TYR A 32 4.45 12.49 -8.77
N PRO A 33 5.73 12.88 -8.53
CA PRO A 33 6.77 12.70 -9.55
C PRO A 33 6.97 11.24 -9.92
N PHE A 34 6.94 10.32 -8.96
CA PHE A 34 7.05 8.89 -9.26
C PHE A 34 5.85 8.38 -10.06
N ALA A 35 4.63 8.81 -9.77
CA ALA A 35 3.47 8.47 -10.59
C ALA A 35 3.63 8.98 -12.04
N VAL A 36 4.11 10.22 -12.22
CA VAL A 36 4.38 10.77 -13.56
C VAL A 36 5.46 9.97 -14.29
N ILE A 37 6.57 9.63 -13.62
CA ILE A 37 7.63 8.78 -14.19
C ILE A 37 7.07 7.41 -14.60
N GLY A 38 6.27 6.78 -13.74
CA GLY A 38 5.63 5.49 -14.03
C GLY A 38 4.69 5.57 -15.24
N LEU A 39 3.94 6.66 -15.37
CA LEU A 39 3.03 6.89 -16.50
C LEU A 39 3.83 7.08 -17.80
N ILE A 40 4.87 7.91 -17.79
CA ILE A 40 5.77 8.11 -18.94
C ILE A 40 6.37 6.76 -19.36
N LEU A 41 6.89 5.98 -18.41
CA LEU A 41 7.47 4.67 -18.69
C LEU A 41 6.43 3.68 -19.26
N CYS A 42 5.18 3.71 -18.81
CA CYS A 42 4.13 2.87 -19.39
C CYS A 42 3.85 3.27 -20.84
N LEU A 43 3.76 4.58 -21.13
CA LEU A 43 3.48 5.08 -22.47
C LEU A 43 4.65 4.83 -23.44
N THR A 44 5.89 5.10 -23.03
CA THR A 44 7.07 4.92 -23.91
C THR A 44 7.32 3.45 -24.25
N ASN A 45 6.90 2.53 -23.37
CA ASN A 45 7.11 1.09 -23.55
C ASN A 45 5.88 0.36 -24.07
N GLY A 46 4.79 1.08 -24.38
CA GLY A 46 3.54 0.48 -24.85
C GLY A 46 2.86 -0.46 -23.84
N GLN A 47 3.14 -0.31 -22.54
CA GLN A 47 2.62 -1.19 -21.48
C GLN A 47 1.22 -0.72 -21.01
N TYR A 48 0.24 -0.74 -21.92
CA TYR A 48 -1.11 -0.26 -21.63
C TYR A 48 -1.83 -1.06 -20.54
N ASP A 49 -1.51 -2.35 -20.40
CA ASP A 49 -2.05 -3.21 -19.34
C ASP A 49 -1.76 -2.64 -17.94
N LYS A 50 -0.57 -2.06 -17.74
CA LYS A 50 -0.21 -1.43 -16.46
C LYS A 50 -0.97 -0.14 -16.19
N LEU A 51 -1.34 0.58 -17.25
CA LEU A 51 -2.16 1.78 -17.15
C LEU A 51 -3.58 1.42 -16.68
N PHE A 52 -4.18 0.39 -17.29
CA PHE A 52 -5.48 -0.14 -16.86
C PHE A 52 -5.42 -0.71 -15.44
N ASN A 53 -4.36 -1.44 -15.11
CA ASN A 53 -4.12 -1.95 -13.77
C ASN A 53 -4.04 -0.83 -12.72
N ALA A 54 -3.30 0.24 -13.01
CA ALA A 54 -3.19 1.40 -12.12
C ALA A 54 -4.52 2.14 -11.96
N LEU A 55 -5.31 2.26 -13.04
CA LEU A 55 -6.66 2.82 -12.98
C LEU A 55 -7.59 1.96 -12.13
N THR A 56 -7.54 0.63 -12.29
CA THR A 56 -8.32 -0.31 -11.46
C THR A 56 -7.96 -0.16 -9.99
N VAL A 57 -6.66 -0.13 -9.65
CA VAL A 57 -6.20 0.10 -8.28
C VAL A 57 -6.68 1.46 -7.77
N PHE A 58 -6.65 2.52 -8.59
CA PHE A 58 -7.16 3.84 -8.22
C PHE A 58 -8.64 3.79 -7.86
N VAL A 59 -9.48 3.17 -8.71
CA VAL A 59 -10.92 3.05 -8.47
C VAL A 59 -11.21 2.23 -7.21
N VAL A 60 -10.53 1.09 -7.03
CA VAL A 60 -10.69 0.26 -5.83
C VAL A 60 -10.33 1.06 -4.56
N TYR A 61 -9.19 1.74 -4.57
CA TYR A 61 -8.77 2.55 -3.42
C TYR A 61 -9.65 3.77 -3.18
N LEU A 62 -10.21 4.37 -4.23
CA LEU A 62 -11.18 5.45 -4.13
C LEU A 62 -12.45 4.99 -3.43
N LEU A 63 -12.93 3.78 -3.74
CA LEU A 63 -14.06 3.17 -3.02
C LEU A 63 -13.71 2.90 -1.56
N LEU A 64 -12.52 2.35 -1.29
CA LEU A 64 -12.05 2.08 0.07
C LEU A 64 -11.84 3.36 0.91
N MET A 65 -11.56 4.50 0.29
CA MET A 65 -11.50 5.79 0.99
C MET A 65 -12.84 6.13 1.69
N SER A 66 -13.97 5.71 1.12
CA SER A 66 -15.29 5.88 1.76
C SER A 66 -15.43 5.09 3.06
N PHE A 67 -14.58 4.06 3.26
CA PHE A 67 -14.51 3.21 4.44
C PHE A 67 -13.37 3.59 5.40
N SER A 68 -12.99 4.88 5.45
CA SER A 68 -11.97 5.43 6.35
C SER A 68 -10.51 5.12 5.96
N MET A 69 -10.24 4.71 4.72
CA MET A 69 -8.87 4.54 4.24
C MET A 69 -8.21 5.89 3.91
N GLY A 70 -6.92 6.04 4.27
CA GLY A 70 -6.18 7.29 4.09
C GLY A 70 -5.95 7.62 2.62
N GLY A 71 -6.17 8.89 2.24
CA GLY A 71 -5.89 9.34 0.87
C GLY A 71 -4.41 9.31 0.47
N GLY A 72 -3.50 9.18 1.44
CA GLY A 72 -2.09 8.89 1.17
C GLY A 72 -1.91 7.51 0.56
N ASP A 73 -2.56 6.49 1.13
CA ASP A 73 -2.42 5.08 0.71
C ASP A 73 -2.89 4.89 -0.73
N LEU A 74 -3.97 5.56 -1.11
CA LEU A 74 -4.47 5.59 -2.49
C LEU A 74 -3.40 6.10 -3.47
N LYS A 75 -2.73 7.21 -3.15
CA LYS A 75 -1.71 7.78 -4.05
C LYS A 75 -0.49 6.86 -4.16
N LEU A 76 -0.11 6.21 -3.06
CA LEU A 76 1.01 5.28 -3.04
C LEU A 76 0.70 4.00 -3.82
N ALA A 77 -0.46 3.39 -3.57
CA ALA A 77 -0.89 2.17 -4.25
C ALA A 77 -1.00 2.36 -5.77
N THR A 78 -1.53 3.51 -6.19
CA THR A 78 -1.70 3.85 -7.61
C THR A 78 -0.37 4.12 -8.29
N ALA A 79 0.54 4.83 -7.62
CA ALA A 79 1.91 5.00 -8.11
C ALA A 79 2.65 3.66 -8.24
N LEU A 80 2.54 2.77 -7.25
CA LEU A 80 3.16 1.44 -7.29
C LEU A 80 2.56 0.56 -8.40
N ALA A 81 1.26 0.65 -8.65
CA ALA A 81 0.58 -0.12 -9.68
C ALA A 81 1.06 0.22 -11.10
N LEU A 82 1.49 1.47 -11.34
CA LEU A 82 2.11 1.87 -12.62
C LEU A 82 3.44 1.16 -12.87
N PHE A 83 4.19 0.81 -11.82
CA PHE A 83 5.47 0.12 -11.97
C PHE A 83 5.31 -1.41 -11.96
N LEU A 84 4.57 -1.91 -10.96
CA LEU A 84 4.48 -3.32 -10.60
C LEU A 84 3.26 -4.03 -11.20
N GLY A 85 2.20 -3.30 -11.54
CA GLY A 85 0.88 -3.86 -11.90
C GLY A 85 -0.07 -3.96 -10.70
N ALA A 86 -1.32 -4.37 -10.95
CA ALA A 86 -2.37 -4.39 -9.94
C ALA A 86 -2.22 -5.54 -8.94
N GLU A 87 -1.93 -6.76 -9.43
CA GLU A 87 -1.81 -7.96 -8.59
C GLU A 87 -0.86 -7.82 -7.40
N PRO A 88 0.43 -7.43 -7.59
CA PRO A 88 1.35 -7.34 -6.46
C PRO A 88 0.96 -6.26 -5.46
N VAL A 89 0.34 -5.17 -5.92
CA VAL A 89 -0.18 -4.12 -5.04
C VAL A 89 -1.35 -4.67 -4.23
N LEU A 90 -2.34 -5.31 -4.86
CA LEU A 90 -3.48 -5.88 -4.15
C LEU A 90 -3.05 -6.95 -3.13
N TYR A 91 -2.14 -7.85 -3.49
CA TYR A 91 -1.59 -8.82 -2.53
C TYR A 91 -0.81 -8.16 -1.40
N GLY A 92 0.04 -7.18 -1.70
CA GLY A 92 0.75 -6.41 -0.69
C GLY A 92 -0.20 -5.73 0.29
N THR A 93 -1.36 -5.27 -0.20
CA THR A 93 -2.36 -4.59 0.61
C THR A 93 -3.17 -5.54 1.48
N LEU A 94 -3.45 -6.75 0.98
CA LEU A 94 -4.03 -7.83 1.78
C LEU A 94 -3.09 -8.22 2.92
N ILE A 95 -1.81 -8.45 2.62
CA ILE A 95 -0.80 -8.76 3.65
C ILE A 95 -0.72 -7.63 4.67
N ALA A 96 -0.67 -6.37 4.22
CA ALA A 96 -0.65 -5.22 5.10
C ALA A 96 -1.89 -5.15 5.99
N SER A 97 -3.08 -5.41 5.45
CA SER A 97 -4.32 -5.41 6.22
C SER A 97 -4.34 -6.47 7.32
N VAL A 98 -3.87 -7.69 7.02
CA VAL A 98 -3.82 -8.79 7.99
C VAL A 98 -2.81 -8.49 9.10
N VAL A 99 -1.60 -8.06 8.73
CA VAL A 99 -0.54 -7.76 9.72
C VAL A 99 -0.95 -6.60 10.62
N MET A 100 -1.54 -5.54 10.06
CA MET A 100 -1.96 -4.37 10.83
C MET A 100 -3.18 -4.64 11.70
N CYS A 101 -4.08 -5.53 11.26
CA CYS A 101 -5.17 -6.04 12.09
C CYS A 101 -4.61 -6.79 13.30
N LEU A 102 -3.65 -7.71 13.10
CA LEU A 102 -2.99 -8.44 14.21
C LEU A 102 -2.24 -7.49 15.16
N TYR A 103 -1.57 -6.47 14.63
CA TYR A 103 -0.91 -5.45 15.43
C TYR A 103 -1.92 -4.64 16.26
N GLY A 104 -3.04 -4.24 15.67
CA GLY A 104 -4.12 -3.55 16.38
C GLY A 104 -4.72 -4.39 17.51
N ILE A 105 -4.93 -5.68 17.27
CA ILE A 105 -5.42 -6.65 18.27
C ILE A 105 -4.44 -6.77 19.44
N THR A 106 -3.16 -7.04 19.15
CA THR A 106 -2.13 -7.21 20.19
C THR A 106 -1.96 -5.94 21.02
N LYS A 107 -1.86 -4.77 20.37
CA LYS A 107 -1.78 -3.48 21.07
C LYS A 107 -2.98 -3.23 21.98
N THR A 108 -4.19 -3.53 21.51
CA THR A 108 -5.43 -3.36 22.29
C THR A 108 -5.47 -4.33 23.48
N PHE A 109 -5.02 -5.57 23.27
CA PHE A 109 -4.93 -6.58 24.32
C PHE A 109 -3.93 -6.19 25.41
N TYR A 110 -2.73 -5.73 25.04
CA TYR A 110 -1.73 -5.26 26.01
C TYR A 110 -2.17 -4.00 26.76
N ALA A 111 -2.91 -3.10 26.11
CA ALA A 111 -3.37 -1.86 26.74
C ALA A 111 -4.53 -2.08 27.73
N THR A 112 -5.44 -3.02 27.44
CA THR A 112 -6.71 -3.15 28.18
C THR A 112 -6.77 -4.42 29.03
N GLY A 113 -6.04 -5.47 28.68
CA GLY A 113 -6.11 -6.78 29.33
C GLY A 113 -7.46 -7.51 29.20
N GLN A 114 -8.42 -6.93 28.47
CA GLN A 114 -9.79 -7.42 28.35
C GLN A 114 -10.09 -7.92 26.93
N ILE A 115 -10.63 -9.13 26.84
CA ILE A 115 -11.01 -9.79 25.58
C ILE A 115 -12.18 -9.05 24.90
N SER A 116 -13.07 -8.42 25.67
CA SER A 116 -14.19 -7.62 25.16
C SER A 116 -13.72 -6.43 24.32
N ALA A 117 -12.61 -5.78 24.68
CA ALA A 117 -12.03 -4.69 23.91
C ALA A 117 -11.44 -5.17 22.58
N VAL A 118 -10.81 -6.36 22.58
CA VAL A 118 -10.30 -7.01 21.35
C VAL A 118 -11.43 -7.36 20.39
N VAL A 119 -12.52 -7.94 20.90
CA VAL A 119 -13.72 -8.24 20.09
C VAL A 119 -14.35 -6.95 19.59
N GLY A 120 -14.36 -5.89 20.40
CA GLY A 120 -14.82 -4.56 19.98
C GLY A 120 -14.01 -3.98 18.83
N VAL A 121 -12.68 -4.14 18.83
CA VAL A 121 -11.80 -3.72 17.72
C VAL A 121 -12.04 -4.56 16.47
N LEU A 122 -12.14 -5.88 16.59
CA LEU A 122 -12.42 -6.79 15.47
C LEU A 122 -13.78 -6.51 14.82
N MET A 123 -14.78 -6.18 15.63
CA MET A 123 -16.12 -5.81 15.18
C MET A 123 -16.19 -4.38 14.63
N GLY A 124 -15.07 -3.64 14.60
CA GLY A 124 -15.03 -2.24 14.17
C GLY A 124 -15.78 -1.28 15.10
N ARG A 125 -16.13 -1.72 16.32
CA ARG A 125 -16.83 -0.90 17.32
C ARG A 125 -15.90 -0.03 18.15
N VAL A 126 -14.60 -0.37 18.21
CA VAL A 126 -13.58 0.38 18.96
C VAL A 126 -12.41 0.69 18.02
N PRO A 127 -11.95 1.95 17.92
CA PRO A 127 -10.82 2.30 17.07
C PRO A 127 -9.52 1.76 17.67
N ALA A 128 -8.77 0.94 16.93
CA ALA A 128 -7.48 0.39 17.34
C ALA A 128 -6.32 1.43 17.39
N GLY A 129 -6.64 2.70 17.11
CA GLY A 129 -5.67 3.77 16.89
C GLY A 129 -5.14 3.80 15.46
N ALA A 130 -4.56 4.93 15.05
CA ALA A 130 -3.95 5.08 13.73
C ALA A 130 -2.72 4.16 13.61
N VAL A 131 -2.62 3.44 12.50
CA VAL A 131 -1.55 2.48 12.21
C VAL A 131 -0.94 2.87 10.86
N PRO A 132 0.40 2.96 10.72
CA PRO A 132 1.05 3.38 9.48
C PRO A 132 0.94 2.30 8.39
N PHE A 133 -0.23 2.22 7.75
CA PHE A 133 -0.57 1.20 6.75
C PHE A 133 0.34 1.26 5.53
N GLY A 134 0.61 2.47 5.04
CA GLY A 134 1.49 2.72 3.90
C GLY A 134 2.91 2.19 4.12
N ALA A 135 3.38 2.18 5.37
CA ALA A 135 4.70 1.66 5.72
C ALA A 135 4.87 0.17 5.50
N LEU A 136 3.81 -0.61 5.62
CA LEU A 136 3.86 -2.05 5.39
C LEU A 136 3.39 -2.42 3.97
N MET A 137 2.41 -1.69 3.46
CA MET A 137 1.85 -1.90 2.12
C MET A 137 2.89 -1.77 1.01
N GLY A 138 3.71 -0.71 1.03
CA GLY A 138 4.72 -0.48 0.00
C GLY A 138 5.74 -1.62 -0.11
N PRO A 139 6.48 -1.93 0.97
CA PRO A 139 7.43 -3.04 0.98
C PRO A 139 6.80 -4.40 0.68
N ALA A 140 5.60 -4.68 1.22
CA ALA A 140 4.89 -5.92 0.91
C ALA A 140 4.55 -6.05 -0.57
N SER A 141 4.12 -4.95 -1.22
CA SER A 141 3.82 -4.95 -2.66
C SER A 141 5.06 -5.20 -3.51
N VAL A 142 6.21 -4.64 -3.13
CA VAL A 142 7.49 -4.85 -3.81
C VAL A 142 7.97 -6.30 -3.64
N LEU A 143 7.83 -6.87 -2.44
CA LEU A 143 8.15 -8.28 -2.17
C LEU A 143 7.24 -9.21 -2.97
N CYS A 144 5.93 -8.96 -3.00
CA CYS A 144 4.98 -9.72 -3.81
C CYS A 144 5.33 -9.67 -5.30
N ALA A 145 5.70 -8.49 -5.82
CA ALA A 145 6.14 -8.37 -7.21
C ALA A 145 7.40 -9.19 -7.49
N GLY A 146 8.38 -9.18 -6.57
CA GLY A 146 9.57 -10.01 -6.68
C GLY A 146 9.25 -11.51 -6.68
N LEU A 147 8.38 -11.96 -5.78
CA LEU A 147 8.00 -13.37 -5.66
C LEU A 147 7.17 -13.87 -6.84
N LEU A 148 6.20 -13.09 -7.30
CA LEU A 148 5.41 -13.42 -8.49
C LEU A 148 6.30 -13.48 -9.74
N PHE A 149 7.30 -12.59 -9.82
CA PHE A 149 8.25 -12.59 -10.92
C PHE A 149 9.12 -13.85 -10.97
N PHE A 150 9.62 -14.35 -9.84
CA PHE A 150 10.41 -15.60 -9.84
C PHE A 150 9.59 -16.84 -10.22
N ARG A 151 8.27 -16.73 -10.26
CA ARG A 151 7.36 -17.85 -10.53
C ARG A 151 6.87 -17.91 -11.99
N SER A 152 6.99 -16.82 -12.75
CA SER A 152 6.56 -16.67 -14.15
C SER A 152 7.73 -16.75 -15.13
#